data_AF-A0A7Y4SIA9-F1
#
_entry.id   AF-A0A7Y4SIA9-F1
#
_cell.length_a   1.000
_cell.length_b   1.000
_cell.length_c   1.000
_cell.angle_alpha   90.00
_cell.angle_beta   90.00
_cell.angle_gamma   90.00
#
_symmetry.space_group_name_H-M   'P 1'
#
loop_
_entity.id
_entity.type
_entity.pdbx_description
1 polymer ?
#
loop_
_entity_poly.entity_id
_entity_poly.type
_entity_poly.pdbx_seq_one_letter_code
_entity_poly.pdbx_strand_id
1 'polypeptide(L)'
;MVRHSYRLAAVALATSVVVGGVGLSAQGVGARPGRSAVAAGLGLRALDLTEAQREQVRQLTQQFREQTRPLVARVQTAQESRRQALDAIPFNEQQIRSAAQALAEAEADLAVQRGRFQSDVHALLTPEQQGRLQKMRADRDARIKQRMGRLQQRGQRGSRPQV
;
A
#
# COMPACT_ATOMS: atom_id res chain seq x y z
N MET A 1 24.00 -29.62 -23.44
CA MET A 1 24.87 -28.61 -22.78
C MET A 1 24.07 -27.33 -22.61
N VAL A 2 23.83 -26.87 -21.39
CA VAL A 2 23.05 -25.64 -21.11
C VAL A 2 23.98 -24.58 -20.52
N ARG A 3 24.25 -23.50 -21.26
CA ARG A 3 25.12 -22.41 -20.81
C ARG A 3 24.28 -21.30 -20.20
N HIS A 4 24.11 -21.31 -18.87
CA HIS A 4 23.45 -20.23 -18.14
C HIS A 4 24.42 -19.04 -17.98
N SER A 5 24.24 -18.01 -18.81
CA SER A 5 25.03 -16.77 -18.74
C SER A 5 24.37 -15.74 -17.82
N TYR A 6 24.83 -15.67 -16.57
CA TYR A 6 24.42 -14.64 -15.61
C TYR A 6 25.14 -13.31 -15.91
N ARG A 7 24.38 -12.23 -16.12
CA ARG A 7 24.93 -10.86 -16.22
C ARG A 7 24.73 -10.15 -14.88
N LEU A 8 25.82 -9.91 -14.16
CA LEU A 8 25.83 -9.13 -12.91
C LEU A 8 25.54 -7.66 -13.23
N ALA A 9 24.49 -7.10 -12.62
CA ALA A 9 24.23 -5.66 -12.61
C ALA A 9 24.73 -5.09 -11.28
N ALA A 10 25.76 -4.25 -11.34
CA ALA A 10 26.30 -3.59 -10.15
C ALA A 10 25.35 -2.45 -9.71
N VAL A 11 24.92 -2.48 -8.45
CA VAL A 11 24.19 -1.37 -7.81
C VAL A 11 25.17 -0.63 -6.91
N ALA A 12 25.59 0.57 -7.32
CA ALA A 12 26.40 1.44 -6.49
C ALA A 12 25.50 2.21 -5.49
N LEU A 13 25.70 1.96 -4.20
CA LEU A 13 25.13 2.76 -3.12
C LEU A 13 26.13 3.87 -2.74
N ALA A 14 25.69 5.12 -2.82
CA ALA A 14 26.44 6.29 -2.36
C ALA A 14 25.68 6.98 -1.22
N THR A 15 26.30 7.08 -0.04
CA THR A 15 25.75 7.66 1.19
C THR A 15 26.53 8.89 1.67
N SER A 16 25.85 9.78 2.42
CA SER A 16 26.33 10.98 3.18
C SER A 16 26.24 12.33 2.43
N VAL A 17 25.96 13.49 3.06
CA VAL A 17 25.47 13.80 4.44
C VAL A 17 24.66 15.13 4.49
N VAL A 18 24.13 15.49 5.66
CA VAL A 18 23.28 16.66 6.01
C VAL A 18 24.08 17.93 6.36
N VAL A 19 23.47 19.15 6.28
CA VAL A 19 23.48 20.23 7.34
C VAL A 19 22.74 21.54 6.93
N GLY A 20 21.92 22.07 7.86
CA GLY A 20 21.46 23.49 7.97
C GLY A 20 20.28 23.94 7.09
N GLY A 21 19.32 24.76 7.53
CA GLY A 21 19.01 25.37 8.85
C GLY A 21 17.88 26.43 8.73
N VAL A 22 17.26 26.85 9.85
CA VAL A 22 16.13 27.83 9.95
C VAL A 22 14.79 27.30 9.38
N GLY A 23 13.59 27.52 9.95
CA GLY A 23 13.13 28.21 11.16
C GLY A 23 11.59 28.31 11.15
N LEU A 24 11.01 29.08 12.08
CA LEU A 24 9.56 29.38 12.24
C LEU A 24 8.67 28.29 12.87
N SER A 25 8.37 28.53 14.15
CA SER A 25 7.17 28.04 14.82
C SER A 25 5.90 28.64 14.20
N ALA A 26 4.94 27.80 13.85
CA ALA A 26 3.57 28.22 13.52
C ALA A 26 2.57 27.24 14.13
N GLN A 27 1.67 27.76 14.97
CA GLN A 27 0.50 27.00 15.42
C GLN A 27 -0.39 26.73 14.20
N GLY A 28 -0.71 25.47 13.93
CA GLY A 28 -1.46 25.12 12.73
C GLY A 28 -2.00 23.70 12.74
N VAL A 29 -3.26 23.56 13.16
CA VAL A 29 -4.12 22.37 12.98
C VAL A 29 -3.58 21.07 13.60
N GLY A 30 -4.20 20.66 14.71
CA GLY A 30 -3.94 19.36 15.34
C GLY A 30 -4.18 18.18 14.40
N ALA A 31 -3.10 17.68 13.79
CA ALA A 31 -3.08 16.44 13.03
C ALA A 31 -3.22 15.24 13.98
N ARG A 32 -4.46 14.95 14.41
CA ARG A 32 -4.80 13.83 15.30
C ARG A 32 -4.15 12.54 14.78
N PRO A 33 -3.17 11.95 15.49
CA PRO A 33 -2.54 10.70 15.06
C PRO A 33 -3.59 9.59 15.16
N GLY A 34 -4.09 9.13 14.01
CA GLY A 34 -5.14 8.10 13.99
C GLY A 34 -6.29 8.30 13.00
N ARG A 35 -6.33 9.36 12.16
CA ARG A 35 -7.27 9.38 11.00
C ARG A 35 -6.95 8.18 10.09
N SER A 36 -7.77 7.14 10.20
CA SER A 36 -7.46 5.80 9.70
C SER A 36 -7.09 5.81 8.22
N ALA A 37 -5.86 5.38 7.90
CA ALA A 37 -5.45 5.12 6.52
C ALA A 37 -6.39 4.12 5.83
N VAL A 38 -6.94 3.17 6.60
CA VAL A 38 -7.96 2.21 6.15
C VAL A 38 -9.20 2.93 5.63
N ALA A 39 -9.84 3.79 6.43
CA ALA A 39 -11.02 4.56 6.03
C ALA A 39 -10.70 5.62 4.95
N ALA A 40 -9.47 6.15 4.92
CA ALA A 40 -9.02 7.06 3.87
C ALA A 40 -8.95 6.38 2.49
N GLY A 41 -8.58 5.09 2.45
CA GLY A 41 -8.51 4.30 1.23
C GLY A 41 -9.87 4.03 0.57
N LEU A 42 -10.96 4.11 1.33
CA LEU A 42 -12.31 3.74 0.87
C LEU A 42 -13.04 4.83 0.08
N GLY A 43 -12.48 6.03 -0.08
CA GLY A 43 -13.11 7.12 -0.84
C GLY A 43 -14.26 7.85 -0.13
N LEU A 44 -14.70 7.36 1.03
CA LEU A 44 -15.82 7.88 1.83
C LEU A 44 -15.79 9.39 2.13
N ARG A 45 -14.60 10.01 2.11
CA ARG A 45 -14.43 11.46 2.37
C ARG A 45 -15.06 12.36 1.32
N ALA A 46 -15.36 11.83 0.12
CA ALA A 46 -16.05 12.55 -0.95
C ALA A 46 -17.52 12.12 -1.10
N LEU A 47 -18.06 11.37 -0.12
CA LEU A 47 -19.47 11.06 -0.01
C LEU A 47 -20.07 11.92 1.11
N ASP A 48 -21.27 12.44 0.86
CA ASP A 48 -22.08 13.14 1.86
C ASP A 48 -22.71 12.10 2.80
N LEU A 49 -21.88 11.53 3.68
CA LEU A 49 -22.32 10.60 4.70
C LEU A 49 -23.10 11.33 5.79
N THR A 50 -24.25 10.79 6.18
CA THR A 50 -25.03 11.26 7.34
C THR A 50 -24.25 11.01 8.64
N GLU A 51 -24.59 11.72 9.73
CA GLU A 51 -23.91 11.51 11.02
C GLU A 51 -24.09 10.08 11.56
N ALA A 52 -25.25 9.46 11.32
CA ALA A 52 -25.48 8.05 11.64
C ALA A 52 -24.53 7.12 10.86
N GLN A 53 -24.40 7.29 9.53
CA GLN A 53 -23.44 6.53 8.71
C GLN A 53 -22.00 6.77 9.19
N ARG A 54 -21.64 8.00 9.55
CA ARG A 54 -20.29 8.35 10.05
C ARG A 54 -19.98 7.69 11.39
N GLU A 55 -20.97 7.49 12.26
CA GLU A 55 -20.81 6.78 13.53
C GLU A 55 -20.65 5.27 13.30
N GLN A 56 -21.51 4.65 12.49
CA GLN A 56 -21.40 3.23 12.12
C GLN A 56 -20.05 2.90 11.45
N VAL A 57 -19.58 3.74 10.52
CA VAL A 57 -18.24 3.59 9.90
C VAL A 57 -17.12 3.72 10.95
N ARG A 58 -17.27 4.59 11.96
CA ARG A 58 -16.29 4.73 13.06
C ARG A 58 -16.24 3.48 13.93
N GLN A 59 -17.39 2.87 14.23
CA GLN A 59 -17.49 1.64 15.01
C GLN A 59 -16.88 0.44 14.26
N LEU A 60 -17.29 0.22 13.00
CA LEU A 60 -16.67 -0.79 12.12
C LEU A 60 -15.15 -0.60 11.99
N THR A 61 -14.67 0.65 11.91
CA THR A 61 -13.23 0.94 11.81
C THR A 61 -12.47 0.57 13.10
N GLN A 62 -13.09 0.74 14.28
CA GLN A 62 -12.50 0.37 15.56
C GLN A 62 -12.44 -1.15 15.70
N GLN A 63 -13.58 -1.82 15.52
CA GLN A 63 -13.68 -3.29 15.54
C GLN A 63 -12.71 -3.95 14.55
N PHE A 64 -12.65 -3.46 13.31
CA PHE A 64 -11.71 -3.95 12.30
C PHE A 64 -10.24 -3.82 12.75
N ARG A 65 -9.87 -2.69 13.37
CA ARG A 65 -8.50 -2.47 13.88
C ARG A 65 -8.15 -3.45 14.99
N GLU A 66 -9.07 -3.66 15.94
CA GLU A 66 -8.87 -4.58 17.06
C GLU A 66 -8.70 -6.02 16.57
N GLN A 67 -9.63 -6.48 15.72
CA GLN A 67 -9.63 -7.83 15.15
C GLN A 67 -8.42 -8.09 14.24
N THR A 68 -7.96 -7.11 13.47
CA THR A 68 -6.81 -7.29 12.53
C THR A 68 -5.45 -6.91 13.11
N ARG A 69 -5.36 -6.31 14.31
CA ARG A 69 -4.08 -6.02 14.98
C ARG A 69 -3.10 -7.23 15.00
N PRO A 70 -3.50 -8.46 15.38
CA PRO A 70 -2.59 -9.61 15.33
C PRO A 70 -2.19 -10.02 13.90
N LEU A 71 -3.08 -9.90 12.92
CA LEU A 71 -2.76 -10.17 11.51
C LEU A 71 -1.77 -9.14 10.94
N VAL A 72 -1.92 -7.86 11.29
CA VAL A 72 -0.97 -6.80 10.91
C VAL A 72 0.41 -7.07 11.50
N ALA A 73 0.49 -7.50 12.77
CA ALA A 73 1.75 -7.91 13.38
C ALA A 73 2.37 -9.13 12.66
N ARG A 74 1.57 -10.16 12.35
CA ARG A 74 2.04 -11.35 11.57
C ARG A 74 2.62 -10.95 10.21
N VAL A 75 1.97 -10.03 9.48
CA VAL A 75 2.50 -9.51 8.20
C VAL A 75 3.83 -8.78 8.40
N GLN A 76 3.96 -7.95 9.44
CA GLN A 76 5.21 -7.23 9.75
C GLN A 76 6.36 -8.22 10.04
N THR A 77 6.14 -9.19 10.92
CA THR A 77 7.13 -10.22 11.26
C THR A 77 7.50 -11.10 10.06
N ALA A 78 6.52 -11.50 9.23
CA ALA A 78 6.79 -12.26 8.01
C ALA A 78 7.61 -11.43 6.99
N GLN A 79 7.35 -10.12 6.90
CA GLN A 79 8.10 -9.21 6.02
C GLN A 79 9.51 -8.89 6.55
N GLU A 80 9.75 -8.98 7.85
CA GLU A 80 11.09 -8.97 8.46
C GLU A 80 11.84 -10.27 8.16
N SER A 81 11.21 -11.42 8.40
CA SER A 81 11.78 -12.74 8.08
C SER A 81 12.14 -12.86 6.60
N ARG A 82 11.29 -12.38 5.69
CA ARG A 82 11.58 -12.37 4.24
C ARG A 82 12.76 -11.46 3.87
N ARG A 83 12.96 -10.33 4.56
CA ARG A 83 14.14 -9.48 4.35
C ARG A 83 15.41 -10.19 4.83
N GLN A 84 15.40 -10.71 6.05
CA GLN A 84 16.51 -11.48 6.62
C GLN A 84 16.89 -12.69 5.75
N ALA A 85 15.92 -13.40 5.18
CA ALA A 85 16.17 -14.52 4.26
C ALA A 85 16.82 -14.09 2.94
N LEU A 86 16.53 -12.88 2.43
CA LEU A 86 17.14 -12.33 1.21
C LEU A 86 18.54 -11.77 1.46
N ASP A 87 18.78 -11.23 2.65
CA ASP A 87 20.08 -10.68 3.07
C ASP A 87 21.06 -11.78 3.59
N ALA A 88 20.61 -13.03 3.66
CA ALA A 88 21.38 -14.15 4.19
C ALA A 88 22.57 -14.54 3.28
N ILE A 89 23.74 -14.68 3.90
CA ILE A 89 24.97 -15.17 3.26
C ILE A 89 25.50 -16.35 4.08
N PRO A 90 25.71 -17.55 3.49
CA PRO A 90 25.50 -17.89 2.08
C PRO A 90 24.02 -17.92 1.68
N PHE A 91 23.77 -17.80 0.37
CA PHE A 91 22.43 -17.87 -0.23
C PHE A 91 21.69 -19.15 0.16
N ASN A 92 20.43 -19.02 0.61
CA ASN A 92 19.58 -20.14 0.98
C ASN A 92 18.20 -20.03 0.31
N GLU A 93 18.04 -20.73 -0.83
CA GLU A 93 16.80 -20.72 -1.60
C GLU A 93 15.58 -21.19 -0.77
N GLN A 94 15.76 -22.24 0.04
CA GLN A 94 14.67 -22.84 0.80
C GLN A 94 14.15 -21.89 1.90
N GLN A 95 15.07 -21.15 2.54
CA GLN A 95 14.71 -20.12 3.52
C GLN A 95 13.95 -18.96 2.86
N ILE A 96 14.38 -18.50 1.68
CA ILE A 96 13.70 -17.46 0.91
C ILE A 96 12.29 -17.91 0.49
N ARG A 97 12.15 -19.13 -0.03
CA ARG A 97 10.85 -19.71 -0.42
C ARG A 97 9.89 -19.79 0.77
N SER A 98 10.35 -20.33 1.90
CA SER A 98 9.56 -20.44 3.13
C SER A 98 9.10 -19.07 3.67
N ALA A 99 10.01 -18.09 3.77
CA ALA A 99 9.66 -16.75 4.24
C ALA A 99 8.74 -15.99 3.27
N ALA A 100 8.84 -16.24 1.96
CA ALA A 100 7.93 -15.69 0.96
C ALA A 100 6.51 -16.30 1.07
N GLN A 101 6.41 -17.62 1.30
CA GLN A 101 5.13 -18.30 1.53
C GLN A 101 4.44 -17.79 2.80
N ALA A 102 5.16 -17.73 3.93
CA ALA A 102 4.63 -17.22 5.20
C ALA A 102 4.12 -15.77 5.12
N LEU A 103 4.78 -14.92 4.33
CA LEU A 103 4.29 -13.56 4.06
C LEU A 103 3.02 -13.58 3.19
N ALA A 104 3.00 -14.36 2.12
CA ALA A 104 1.85 -14.44 1.21
C ALA A 104 0.58 -14.91 1.93
N GLU A 105 0.69 -15.89 2.84
CA GLU A 105 -0.40 -16.34 3.70
C GLU A 105 -0.91 -15.21 4.62
N ALA A 106 0.00 -14.53 5.32
CA ALA A 106 -0.37 -13.45 6.23
C ALA A 106 -1.00 -12.24 5.49
N GLU A 107 -0.52 -11.93 4.29
CA GLU A 107 -1.11 -10.91 3.41
C GLU A 107 -2.49 -11.32 2.90
N ALA A 108 -2.70 -12.60 2.56
CA ALA A 108 -4.00 -13.14 2.15
C ALA A 108 -5.04 -13.08 3.28
N ASP A 109 -4.68 -13.52 4.50
CA ASP A 109 -5.56 -13.44 5.68
C ASP A 109 -6.01 -11.99 5.94
N LEU A 110 -5.06 -11.03 5.89
CA LEU A 110 -5.36 -9.62 6.07
C LEU A 110 -6.17 -9.03 4.91
N ALA A 111 -5.97 -9.51 3.67
CA ALA A 111 -6.75 -9.09 2.51
C ALA A 111 -8.22 -9.52 2.62
N VAL A 112 -8.49 -10.74 3.09
CA VAL A 112 -9.87 -11.22 3.34
C VAL A 112 -10.58 -10.34 4.37
N GLN A 113 -9.92 -10.02 5.49
CA GLN A 113 -10.52 -9.13 6.50
C GLN A 113 -10.76 -7.71 5.96
N ARG A 114 -9.82 -7.17 5.17
CA ARG A 114 -10.00 -5.86 4.50
C ARG A 114 -11.16 -5.89 3.49
N GLY A 115 -11.41 -7.03 2.85
CA GLY A 115 -12.55 -7.24 1.93
C GLY A 115 -13.88 -7.24 2.68
N ARG A 116 -13.97 -7.95 3.81
CA ARG A 116 -15.15 -7.96 4.69
C ARG A 116 -15.50 -6.56 5.17
N PHE A 117 -14.56 -5.86 5.82
CA PHE A 117 -14.75 -4.48 6.27
C PHE A 117 -15.18 -3.51 5.15
N GLN A 118 -14.67 -3.70 3.93
CA GLN A 118 -15.12 -2.94 2.76
C GLN A 118 -16.58 -3.22 2.40
N SER A 119 -16.99 -4.49 2.42
CA SER A 119 -18.38 -4.91 2.19
C SER A 119 -19.32 -4.34 3.25
N ASP A 120 -18.95 -4.42 4.52
CA ASP A 120 -19.76 -3.94 5.65
C ASP A 120 -19.97 -2.42 5.56
N VAL A 121 -18.91 -1.67 5.26
CA VAL A 121 -18.98 -0.22 5.02
C VAL A 121 -19.83 0.12 3.79
N HIS A 122 -19.76 -0.68 2.72
CA HIS A 122 -20.57 -0.48 1.51
C HIS A 122 -22.06 -0.68 1.76
N ALA A 123 -22.42 -1.63 2.63
CA ALA A 123 -23.81 -1.90 3.01
C ALA A 123 -24.48 -0.73 3.77
N LEU A 124 -23.69 0.18 4.36
CA LEU A 124 -24.19 1.39 5.00
C LEU A 124 -24.54 2.52 4.01
N LEU A 125 -24.11 2.42 2.75
CA LEU A 125 -24.26 3.48 1.75
C LEU A 125 -25.58 3.37 0.99
N THR A 126 -26.20 4.51 0.66
CA THR A 126 -27.36 4.55 -0.24
C THR A 126 -26.96 4.16 -1.67
N PRO A 127 -27.89 3.71 -2.54
CA PRO A 127 -27.59 3.39 -3.93
C PRO A 127 -26.90 4.54 -4.69
N GLU A 128 -27.27 5.79 -4.41
CA GLU A 128 -26.68 7.00 -5.02
C GLU A 128 -25.26 7.25 -4.51
N GLN A 129 -25.00 7.00 -3.22
CA GLN A 129 -23.65 7.06 -2.65
C GLN A 129 -22.77 5.95 -3.22
N GLN A 130 -23.29 4.73 -3.40
CA GLN A 130 -22.59 3.62 -4.03
C GLN A 130 -22.25 3.92 -5.51
N GLY A 131 -23.20 4.47 -6.28
CA GLY A 131 -22.97 4.89 -7.67
C GLY A 131 -21.90 5.97 -7.78
N ARG A 132 -21.91 6.98 -6.89
CA ARG A 132 -20.85 7.99 -6.80
C ARG A 132 -19.48 7.36 -6.51
N LEU A 133 -19.42 6.40 -5.58
CA LEU A 133 -18.18 5.70 -5.23
C LEU A 133 -17.63 4.85 -6.38
N GLN A 134 -18.49 4.19 -7.17
CA GLN A 134 -18.08 3.45 -8.36
C GLN A 134 -17.50 4.38 -9.44
N LYS A 135 -18.14 5.52 -9.70
CA LYS A 135 -17.62 6.52 -10.66
C LYS A 135 -16.24 7.03 -10.25
N MET A 136 -16.05 7.37 -8.97
CA MET A 136 -14.75 7.78 -8.43
C MET A 136 -13.65 6.72 -8.61
N ARG A 137 -13.99 5.43 -8.51
CA ARG A 137 -13.04 4.33 -8.76
C ARG A 137 -12.64 4.28 -10.24
N ALA A 138 -13.61 4.32 -11.16
CA ALA A 138 -13.35 4.36 -12.59
C ALA A 138 -12.48 5.55 -13.00
N ASP A 139 -12.76 6.76 -12.48
CA ASP A 139 -11.97 7.97 -12.73
C ASP A 139 -10.53 7.83 -12.20
N ARG A 140 -10.34 7.21 -11.03
CA ARG A 140 -9.02 6.92 -10.46
C ARG A 140 -8.24 5.93 -11.33
N ASP A 141 -8.88 4.86 -11.78
CA ASP A 141 -8.24 3.84 -12.61
C ASP A 141 -7.86 4.38 -13.99
N ALA A 142 -8.70 5.22 -14.60
CA ALA A 142 -8.37 5.94 -15.83
C ALA A 142 -7.13 6.83 -15.65
N ARG A 143 -7.04 7.60 -14.55
CA ARG A 143 -5.86 8.42 -14.21
C ARG A 143 -4.59 7.58 -14.00
N ILE A 144 -4.71 6.42 -13.35
CA ILE A 144 -3.59 5.48 -13.16
C ILE A 144 -3.12 4.92 -14.51
N LYS A 145 -4.04 4.44 -15.36
CA LYS A 145 -3.73 3.96 -16.72
C LYS A 145 -3.02 5.03 -17.56
N GLN A 146 -3.51 6.27 -17.54
CA GLN A 146 -2.85 7.40 -18.22
C GLN A 146 -1.44 7.67 -17.67
N ARG A 147 -1.24 7.63 -16.34
CA ARG A 147 0.09 7.81 -15.74
C ARG A 147 1.05 6.71 -16.16
N MET A 148 0.60 5.46 -16.18
CA MET A 148 1.42 4.31 -16.62
C MET A 148 1.81 4.43 -18.10
N GLY A 149 0.87 4.82 -18.98
CA GLY A 149 1.18 5.07 -20.39
C GLY A 149 2.24 6.16 -20.60
N ARG A 150 2.18 7.26 -19.84
CA ARG A 150 3.22 8.31 -19.87
C ARG A 150 4.59 7.79 -19.41
N LEU A 151 4.64 6.94 -18.38
CA LEU A 151 5.89 6.35 -17.91
C LEU A 151 6.51 5.41 -18.95
N GLN A 152 5.69 4.57 -19.61
CA GLN A 152 6.14 3.71 -20.71
C GLN A 152 6.73 4.52 -21.88
N GLN A 153 6.05 5.59 -22.31
CA GLN A 153 6.54 6.47 -23.37
C GLN A 153 7.86 7.18 -23.01
N ARG A 154 8.06 7.55 -21.74
CA ARG A 154 9.33 8.13 -21.27
C ARG A 154 10.47 7.10 -21.32
N GLY A 155 10.21 5.85 -20.93
CA GLY A 155 11.17 4.76 -21.10
C GLY A 155 11.59 4.58 -22.56
N GLN A 156 10.63 4.48 -23.48
CA GLN A 156 10.91 4.30 -24.90
C GLN A 156 11.68 5.47 -25.54
N ARG A 157 11.41 6.72 -25.13
CA ARG A 157 12.16 7.89 -25.61
C ARG A 157 13.60 7.93 -25.07
N GLY A 158 13.83 7.47 -23.84
CA GLY A 158 15.17 7.38 -23.25
C GLY A 158 16.04 6.25 -23.83
N SER A 159 15.45 5.29 -24.54
CA SER A 159 16.16 4.15 -25.16
C SER A 159 16.43 4.32 -26.65
N ARG A 160 16.08 5.46 -27.27
CA ARG A 160 16.53 5.77 -28.64
C ARG A 160 17.97 6.29 -28.58
N PRO A 161 18.97 5.59 -29.17
CA PRO A 161 20.28 6.19 -29.35
C PRO A 161 20.14 7.43 -30.24
N GLN A 162 20.82 8.52 -29.87
CA GLN A 162 21.04 9.62 -30.79
C GLN A 162 22.03 9.13 -31.84
N VAL A 163 21.64 9.22 -33.11
CA VAL A 163 22.42 8.85 -34.30
C VAL A 163 22.96 10.12 -34.92
#